data_AF-A0A954QEH0-F1
#
_entry.id   AF-A0A954QEH0-F1
#
_cell.length_a   1.000
_cell.length_b   1.000
_cell.length_c   1.000
_cell.angle_alpha   90.00
_cell.angle_beta   90.00
_cell.angle_gamma   90.00
#
_symmetry.space_group_name_H-M   'P 1'
#
loop_
_entity.id
_entity.type
_entity.pdbx_description
1 polymer ?
#
loop_
_entity_poly.entity_id
_entity_poly.type
_entity_poly.pdbx_seq_one_letter_code
_entity_poly.pdbx_strand_id
1 'polypeptide(L)'
;MRIKVTPTRHRDNGKLGLNLPFPAHLSLGLDALVQARDYAHHCDAPIWTFALTYRELRNYGLIDNDLRFLLLNQLLMHGAESTEQCAQRKIDVVETMVFGEPSSFILTKKGYEWAQRLLRASGQAESDEMLKPIWDGDRHRLTLSGTVVKEFKLPSPNQECILSAFQAADWPPSIDDPLPFHAEFEPKRRLNDTIKGLNRNQKDARIRFCGDGTGCAVLWELA
;
A
#
# COMPACT_ATOMS: atom_id res chain seq x y z
N MET A 1 -48.22 20.63 -4.69
CA MET A 1 -47.02 21.38 -5.15
C MET A 1 -45.96 20.35 -5.53
N ARG A 2 -45.80 20.06 -6.83
CA ARG A 2 -44.90 19.01 -7.34
C ARG A 2 -43.51 19.61 -7.56
N ILE A 3 -42.51 19.18 -6.81
CA ILE A 3 -41.12 19.53 -7.07
C ILE A 3 -40.59 18.54 -8.11
N LYS A 4 -40.45 18.99 -9.36
CA LYS A 4 -39.68 18.29 -10.38
C LYS A 4 -38.20 18.47 -10.04
N VAL A 5 -37.56 17.43 -9.52
CA VAL A 5 -36.10 17.38 -9.43
C VAL A 5 -35.60 16.66 -10.68
N THR A 6 -35.12 17.43 -11.65
CA THR A 6 -34.32 16.93 -12.77
C THR A 6 -32.95 16.50 -12.26
N PRO A 7 -32.46 15.28 -12.56
CA PRO A 7 -31.08 14.92 -12.23
C PRO A 7 -30.14 15.48 -13.31
N THR A 8 -29.34 16.46 -12.92
CA THR A 8 -28.17 16.89 -13.68
C THR A 8 -27.16 15.75 -13.75
N ARG A 9 -27.06 15.14 -14.94
CA ARG A 9 -25.98 14.22 -15.32
C ARG A 9 -24.67 14.99 -15.37
N HIS A 10 -23.89 14.97 -14.30
CA HIS A 10 -22.43 15.15 -14.42
C HIS A 10 -21.80 13.76 -14.52
N ARG A 11 -21.71 13.28 -15.76
CA ARG A 11 -20.80 12.19 -16.15
C ARG A 11 -19.41 12.82 -16.22
N ASP A 12 -18.65 12.75 -15.13
CA ASP A 12 -17.21 12.93 -15.20
C ASP A 12 -16.56 11.55 -15.08
N ASN A 13 -16.54 10.85 -16.23
CA ASN A 13 -15.91 9.54 -16.40
C ASN A 13 -14.42 9.76 -16.71
N GLY A 14 -13.66 10.28 -15.74
CA GLY A 14 -12.26 10.63 -15.98
C GLY A 14 -11.47 10.79 -14.71
N LYS A 15 -10.83 9.69 -14.26
CA LYS A 15 -9.92 9.59 -13.11
C LYS A 15 -10.62 9.49 -11.75
N LEU A 16 -11.05 8.26 -11.42
CA LEU A 16 -10.94 7.79 -10.03
C LEU A 16 -9.44 7.84 -9.69
N GLY A 17 -8.97 8.98 -9.18
CA GLY A 17 -7.57 9.20 -8.87
C GLY A 17 -7.12 8.19 -7.83
N LEU A 18 -6.08 7.42 -8.14
CA LEU A 18 -5.40 6.51 -7.23
C LEU A 18 -4.62 7.25 -6.10
N ASN A 19 -4.85 8.57 -5.95
CA ASN A 19 -4.05 9.48 -5.11
C ASN A 19 -4.69 9.80 -3.75
N LEU A 20 -5.82 9.18 -3.39
CA LEU A 20 -6.33 9.25 -2.02
C LEU A 20 -5.98 7.94 -1.32
N PRO A 21 -5.35 7.98 -0.12
CA PRO A 21 -5.18 6.77 0.67
C PRO A 21 -6.57 6.24 1.02
N PHE A 22 -6.97 5.16 0.36
CA PHE A 22 -8.23 4.53 0.65
C PHE A 22 -8.17 3.91 2.06
N PRO A 23 -9.26 3.93 2.83
CA PRO A 23 -9.24 3.36 4.16
C PRO A 23 -8.86 1.88 4.13
N ALA A 24 -8.06 1.42 5.10
CA ALA A 24 -7.59 0.03 5.16
C ALA A 24 -8.75 -1.01 5.13
N HIS A 25 -9.90 -0.68 5.72
CA HIS A 25 -11.09 -1.54 5.70
C HIS A 25 -11.67 -1.73 4.29
N LEU A 26 -11.52 -0.76 3.40
CA LEU A 26 -11.96 -0.89 2.01
C LEU A 26 -11.11 -1.93 1.27
N SER A 27 -9.79 -1.94 1.49
CA SER A 27 -8.86 -2.89 0.86
C SER A 27 -9.22 -4.34 1.20
N LEU A 28 -9.53 -4.64 2.46
CA LEU A 28 -9.84 -6.00 2.90
C LEU A 28 -11.05 -6.60 2.18
N GLY A 29 -12.17 -5.87 2.08
CA GLY A 29 -13.32 -6.42 1.36
C GLY A 29 -13.20 -6.33 -0.16
N LEU A 30 -12.39 -5.41 -0.71
CA LEU A 30 -12.05 -5.45 -2.14
C LEU A 30 -11.24 -6.69 -2.49
N ASP A 31 -10.32 -7.11 -1.63
CA ASP A 31 -9.54 -8.35 -1.81
C ASP A 31 -10.47 -9.57 -1.84
N ALA A 32 -11.40 -9.66 -0.89
CA ALA A 32 -12.41 -10.73 -0.86
C ALA A 32 -13.28 -10.74 -2.14
N LEU A 33 -13.69 -9.57 -2.63
CA LEU A 33 -14.48 -9.44 -3.87
C LEU A 33 -13.67 -9.81 -5.13
N VAL A 34 -12.37 -9.50 -5.17
CA VAL A 34 -11.45 -9.92 -6.23
C VAL A 34 -11.31 -11.44 -6.22
N GLN A 35 -11.06 -12.02 -5.06
CA GLN A 35 -10.94 -13.47 -4.88
C GLN A 35 -12.21 -14.21 -5.31
N ALA A 36 -13.40 -13.75 -4.91
CA ALA A 36 -14.66 -14.33 -5.32
C ALA A 36 -14.82 -14.39 -6.85
N ARG A 37 -14.41 -13.32 -7.54
CA ARG A 37 -14.44 -13.28 -9.00
C ARG A 37 -13.39 -14.18 -9.64
N ASP A 38 -12.20 -14.26 -9.05
CA ASP A 38 -11.16 -15.17 -9.51
C ASP A 38 -11.64 -16.62 -9.40
N TYR A 39 -12.29 -17.01 -8.30
CA TYR A 39 -12.88 -18.35 -8.17
C TYR A 39 -13.95 -18.61 -9.23
N ALA A 40 -14.85 -17.67 -9.49
CA ALA A 40 -15.83 -17.82 -10.57
C ALA A 40 -15.15 -18.08 -11.92
N HIS A 41 -14.09 -17.33 -12.23
CA HIS A 41 -13.32 -17.52 -13.47
C HIS A 41 -12.58 -18.86 -13.51
N HIS A 42 -11.88 -19.24 -12.43
CA HIS A 42 -11.11 -20.50 -12.37
C HIS A 42 -12.00 -21.74 -12.48
N CYS A 43 -13.23 -21.65 -11.96
CA CYS A 43 -14.21 -22.74 -12.03
C CYS A 43 -15.09 -22.69 -13.29
N ASP A 44 -14.89 -21.74 -14.21
CA ASP A 44 -15.79 -21.44 -15.33
C ASP A 44 -17.28 -21.35 -14.90
N ALA A 45 -17.49 -20.77 -13.72
CA ALA A 45 -18.80 -20.65 -13.09
C ALA A 45 -19.42 -19.27 -13.36
N PRO A 46 -20.76 -19.13 -13.29
CA PRO A 46 -21.40 -17.84 -13.30
C PRO A 46 -20.82 -16.90 -12.24
N ILE A 47 -20.63 -15.62 -12.59
CA ILE A 47 -20.01 -14.61 -11.71
C ILE A 47 -20.73 -14.44 -10.36
N TRP A 48 -22.02 -14.78 -10.30
CA TRP A 48 -22.85 -14.71 -9.09
C TRP A 48 -22.69 -15.91 -8.15
N THR A 49 -22.06 -17.01 -8.59
CA THR A 49 -21.88 -18.24 -7.80
C THR A 49 -21.14 -17.97 -6.49
N PHE A 50 -20.12 -17.12 -6.53
CA PHE A 50 -19.29 -16.75 -5.39
C PHE A 50 -19.61 -15.35 -4.85
N ALA A 51 -20.78 -14.78 -5.18
CA ALA A 51 -21.15 -13.44 -4.75
C ALA A 51 -21.13 -13.29 -3.23
N LEU A 52 -20.54 -12.21 -2.74
CA LEU A 52 -20.47 -11.94 -1.30
C LEU A 52 -21.75 -11.25 -0.85
N THR A 53 -22.32 -11.75 0.24
CA THR A 53 -23.50 -11.16 0.89
C THR A 53 -23.14 -9.85 1.57
N TYR A 54 -24.16 -9.02 1.83
CA TYR A 54 -24.02 -7.80 2.62
C TYR A 54 -23.36 -8.08 3.97
N ARG A 55 -23.80 -9.14 4.67
CA ARG A 55 -23.24 -9.54 5.97
C ARG A 55 -21.75 -9.88 5.88
N GLU A 56 -21.33 -10.61 4.86
CA GLU A 56 -19.91 -10.93 4.66
C GLU A 56 -19.08 -9.67 4.40
N LEU A 57 -19.54 -8.77 3.53
CA LEU A 57 -18.83 -7.51 3.26
C LEU A 57 -18.74 -6.62 4.52
N ARG A 58 -19.79 -6.57 5.33
CA ARG A 58 -19.76 -5.91 6.64
C ARG A 58 -18.72 -6.54 7.58
N ASN A 59 -18.57 -7.86 7.57
CA ASN A 59 -17.56 -8.56 8.36
C ASN A 59 -16.13 -8.29 7.87
N TYR A 60 -15.93 -8.03 6.58
CA TYR A 60 -14.68 -7.52 6.01
C TYR A 60 -14.45 -6.03 6.27
N GLY A 61 -15.41 -5.34 6.90
CA GLY A 61 -15.27 -3.95 7.31
C GLY A 61 -15.82 -2.92 6.33
N LEU A 62 -16.41 -3.34 5.19
CA LEU A 62 -17.06 -2.39 4.28
C LEU A 62 -18.25 -1.75 4.98
N ILE A 63 -18.37 -0.45 4.86
CA ILE A 63 -19.52 0.30 5.33
C ILE A 63 -20.45 0.66 4.16
N ASP A 64 -21.68 1.06 4.46
CA ASP A 64 -22.68 1.39 3.44
C ASP A 64 -22.19 2.48 2.47
N ASN A 65 -21.39 3.42 2.97
CA ASN A 65 -20.82 4.48 2.14
C ASN A 65 -19.86 3.92 1.10
N ASP A 66 -19.08 2.89 1.43
CA ASP A 66 -18.20 2.20 0.49
C ASP A 66 -19.02 1.52 -0.60
N LEU A 67 -20.07 0.78 -0.21
CA LEU A 67 -20.94 0.08 -1.15
C LEU A 67 -21.66 1.05 -2.09
N ARG A 68 -22.19 2.17 -1.56
CA ARG A 68 -22.80 3.23 -2.37
C ARG A 68 -21.78 3.86 -3.32
N PHE A 69 -20.58 4.17 -2.83
CA PHE A 69 -19.51 4.72 -3.65
C PHE A 69 -19.14 3.77 -4.79
N LEU A 70 -18.92 2.50 -4.50
CA LEU A 70 -18.56 1.48 -5.49
C LEU A 70 -19.67 1.26 -6.52
N LEU A 71 -20.95 1.25 -6.10
CA LEU A 71 -22.09 1.12 -7.01
C LEU A 71 -22.27 2.34 -7.92
N LEU A 72 -22.23 3.56 -7.37
CA LEU A 72 -22.34 4.81 -8.15
C LEU A 72 -21.22 4.93 -9.19
N ASN A 73 -20.03 4.39 -8.90
CA ASN A 73 -18.90 4.35 -9.82
C ASN A 73 -18.91 3.16 -10.79
N GLN A 74 -19.94 2.32 -10.75
CA GLN A 74 -20.09 1.10 -11.57
C GLN A 74 -18.94 0.10 -11.36
N LEU A 75 -18.41 0.04 -10.13
CA LEU A 75 -17.37 -0.90 -9.72
C LEU A 75 -17.99 -2.18 -9.15
N LEU A 76 -19.16 -2.07 -8.51
CA LEU A 76 -19.95 -3.21 -8.05
C LEU A 76 -21.21 -3.40 -8.89
N MET A 77 -21.67 -4.65 -8.96
CA MET A 77 -23.07 -4.99 -9.25
C MET A 77 -23.72 -5.42 -7.94
N HIS A 78 -24.95 -4.98 -7.73
CA HIS A 78 -25.79 -5.39 -6.61
C HIS A 78 -26.91 -6.30 -7.13
N GLY A 79 -27.13 -7.40 -6.44
CA GLY A 79 -28.27 -8.26 -6.67
C GLY A 79 -28.91 -8.69 -5.36
N ALA A 80 -30.18 -9.06 -5.41
CA ALA A 80 -30.92 -9.60 -4.29
C ALA A 80 -31.12 -11.11 -4.51
N GLU A 81 -30.81 -11.90 -3.50
CA GLU A 81 -31.09 -13.33 -3.51
C GLU A 81 -32.59 -13.55 -3.48
N SER A 82 -33.09 -14.28 -4.48
CA SER A 82 -34.50 -14.60 -4.60
C SER A 82 -34.86 -15.68 -3.58
N THR A 83 -35.99 -15.50 -2.89
CA THR A 83 -36.47 -16.43 -1.83
C THR A 83 -37.06 -17.73 -2.38
N GLU A 84 -36.98 -17.97 -3.69
CA GLU A 84 -37.43 -19.23 -4.29
C GLU A 84 -36.47 -20.38 -3.93
N GLN A 85 -37.00 -21.46 -3.36
CA GLN A 85 -36.24 -22.68 -3.05
C GLN A 85 -35.76 -23.35 -4.34
N CYS A 86 -34.60 -22.92 -4.85
CA CYS A 86 -33.92 -23.55 -5.97
C CYS A 86 -32.59 -24.15 -5.49
N ALA A 87 -32.18 -25.26 -6.10
CA ALA A 87 -30.88 -25.88 -5.82
C ALA A 87 -29.68 -25.00 -6.23
N GLN A 88 -29.93 -23.94 -7.02
CA GLN A 88 -28.95 -22.96 -7.47
C GLN A 88 -29.36 -21.57 -6.99
N ARG A 89 -28.36 -20.80 -6.52
CA ARG A 89 -28.53 -19.43 -6.04
C ARG A 89 -29.04 -18.53 -7.17
N LYS A 90 -30.26 -18.03 -7.05
CA LYS A 90 -30.88 -17.12 -8.03
C LYS A 90 -30.76 -15.68 -7.51
N ILE A 91 -30.06 -14.84 -8.25
CA ILE A 91 -29.81 -13.45 -7.87
C ILE A 91 -30.37 -12.53 -8.95
N ASP A 92 -31.31 -11.66 -8.55
CA ASP A 92 -31.87 -10.64 -9.41
C ASP A 92 -31.05 -9.36 -9.27
N VAL A 93 -30.58 -8.79 -10.39
CA VAL A 93 -29.80 -7.54 -10.37
C VAL A 93 -30.71 -6.38 -9.95
N VAL A 94 -30.30 -5.61 -8.94
CA VAL A 94 -31.09 -4.50 -8.39
C VAL A 94 -30.29 -3.20 -8.37
N GLU A 95 -30.90 -2.10 -8.81
CA GLU A 95 -30.28 -0.76 -8.79
C GLU A 95 -30.52 0.02 -7.47
N THR A 96 -31.00 -0.65 -6.43
CA THR A 96 -31.29 -0.01 -5.14
C THR A 96 -30.02 0.27 -4.34
N MET A 97 -30.05 1.38 -3.58
CA MET A 97 -29.00 1.82 -2.65
C MET A 97 -29.34 1.46 -1.18
N VAL A 98 -30.39 0.65 -0.99
CA VAL A 98 -30.77 0.06 0.30
C VAL A 98 -30.21 -1.36 0.33
N PHE A 99 -29.38 -1.64 1.32
CA PHE A 99 -28.73 -2.94 1.48
C PHE A 99 -29.31 -3.66 2.69
N GLY A 100 -29.49 -4.97 2.57
CA GLY A 100 -30.01 -5.81 3.64
C GLY A 100 -29.56 -7.25 3.50
N GLU A 101 -30.14 -8.15 4.27
CA GLU A 101 -29.81 -9.59 4.24
C GLU A 101 -29.86 -10.24 2.84
N PRO A 102 -30.82 -9.93 1.93
CA PRO A 102 -30.81 -10.55 0.61
C PRO A 102 -29.75 -9.96 -0.33
N SER A 103 -29.10 -8.85 0.03
CA SER A 103 -28.15 -8.17 -0.84
C SER A 103 -26.87 -8.97 -1.02
N SER A 104 -26.48 -9.14 -2.29
CA SER A 104 -25.26 -9.79 -2.73
C SER A 104 -24.54 -8.92 -3.75
N PHE A 105 -23.21 -8.99 -3.76
CA PHE A 105 -22.38 -8.08 -4.54
C PHE A 105 -21.27 -8.82 -5.27
N ILE A 106 -20.96 -8.35 -6.48
CA ILE A 106 -19.85 -8.81 -7.30
C ILE A 106 -19.16 -7.63 -7.98
N LEU A 107 -17.88 -7.78 -8.33
CA LEU A 107 -17.17 -6.75 -9.09
C LEU A 107 -17.56 -6.77 -10.56
N THR A 108 -17.90 -5.60 -11.12
CA THR A 108 -17.93 -5.41 -12.57
C THR A 108 -16.52 -5.56 -13.15
N LYS A 109 -16.36 -5.72 -14.47
CA LYS A 109 -15.03 -5.71 -15.10
C LYS A 109 -14.20 -4.49 -14.71
N LYS A 110 -14.81 -3.30 -14.76
CA LYS A 110 -14.21 -2.04 -14.33
C LYS A 110 -13.79 -2.08 -12.85
N GLY A 111 -14.66 -2.60 -11.98
CA GLY A 111 -14.39 -2.74 -10.55
C GLY A 111 -13.22 -3.65 -10.24
N TYR A 112 -13.16 -4.80 -10.91
CA TYR A 112 -12.06 -5.76 -10.75
C TYR A 112 -10.72 -5.18 -11.17
N GLU A 113 -10.64 -4.55 -12.34
CA GLU A 113 -9.41 -3.88 -12.79
C GLU A 113 -9.00 -2.74 -11.86
N TRP A 114 -9.96 -1.99 -11.33
CA TRP A 114 -9.70 -0.91 -10.39
C TRP A 114 -9.20 -1.44 -9.03
N ALA A 115 -9.86 -2.46 -8.48
CA ALA A 115 -9.48 -3.10 -7.22
C ALA A 115 -8.08 -3.73 -7.31
N GLN A 116 -7.77 -4.43 -8.41
CA GLN A 116 -6.44 -5.00 -8.64
C GLN A 116 -5.34 -3.93 -8.67
N ARG A 117 -5.59 -2.77 -9.30
CA ARG A 117 -4.61 -1.66 -9.29
C ARG A 117 -4.43 -1.11 -7.88
N LEU A 118 -5.52 -0.92 -7.14
CA LEU A 118 -5.46 -0.39 -5.79
C LEU A 118 -4.72 -1.34 -4.84
N LEU A 119 -5.06 -2.63 -4.83
CA LEU A 119 -4.44 -3.64 -3.96
C LEU A 119 -2.94 -3.80 -4.26
N ARG A 120 -2.54 -3.71 -5.54
CA ARG A 120 -1.12 -3.71 -5.91
C ARG A 120 -0.39 -2.47 -5.42
N ALA A 121 -0.99 -1.28 -5.55
CA ALA A 121 -0.39 -0.03 -5.07
C ALA A 121 -0.24 -0.03 -3.55
N SER A 122 -1.23 -0.53 -2.80
CA SER A 122 -1.15 -0.68 -1.35
C SER A 122 -0.06 -1.68 -0.93
N GLY A 123 0.01 -2.85 -1.58
CA GLY A 123 1.07 -3.83 -1.30
C GLY A 123 2.47 -3.33 -1.68
N GLN A 124 2.58 -2.51 -2.74
CA GLN A 124 3.83 -1.84 -3.09
C GLN A 124 4.24 -0.81 -2.05
N ALA A 125 3.33 0.05 -1.58
CA ALA A 125 3.62 1.04 -0.54
C ALA A 125 4.03 0.37 0.78
N GLU A 126 3.33 -0.68 1.22
CA GLU A 126 3.73 -1.46 2.39
C GLU A 126 5.10 -2.13 2.19
N SER A 127 5.36 -2.69 1.00
CA SER A 127 6.66 -3.28 0.71
C SER A 127 7.78 -2.24 0.71
N ASP A 128 7.55 -1.05 0.16
CA ASP A 128 8.54 0.01 0.06
C ASP A 128 8.88 0.54 1.46
N GLU A 129 7.87 0.75 2.31
CA GLU A 129 8.05 1.09 3.73
C GLU A 129 8.78 -0.02 4.51
N MET A 130 8.51 -1.31 4.23
CA MET A 130 9.25 -2.42 4.85
C MET A 130 10.71 -2.51 4.40
N LEU A 131 11.04 -1.94 3.23
CA LEU A 131 12.39 -1.91 2.66
C LEU A 131 13.15 -0.62 3.01
N LYS A 132 12.50 0.36 3.63
CA LYS A 132 13.19 1.53 4.17
C LYS A 132 13.91 1.18 5.47
N PRO A 133 15.21 1.53 5.60
CA PRO A 133 15.88 1.45 6.87
C PRO A 133 15.30 2.47 7.86
N ILE A 134 15.48 2.21 9.15
CA ILE A 134 15.12 3.15 10.21
C ILE A 134 16.32 3.31 11.14
N TRP A 135 16.78 4.55 11.28
CA TRP A 135 17.79 4.93 12.27
C TRP A 135 17.13 5.51 13.52
N ASP A 136 17.33 4.82 14.64
CA ASP A 136 16.94 5.25 15.98
C ASP A 136 18.18 5.81 16.68
N GLY A 137 18.31 7.15 16.70
CA GLY A 137 19.45 7.85 17.29
C GLY A 137 19.53 7.70 18.80
N ASP A 138 18.39 7.63 19.49
CA ASP A 138 18.34 7.46 20.95
C ASP A 138 18.82 6.06 21.37
N ARG A 139 18.48 5.04 20.58
CA ARG A 139 18.92 3.66 20.82
C ARG A 139 20.20 3.29 20.08
N HIS A 140 20.76 4.19 19.29
CA HIS A 140 21.91 3.97 18.42
C HIS A 140 21.78 2.69 17.55
N ARG A 141 20.61 2.51 16.91
CA ARG A 141 20.28 1.31 16.13
C ARG A 141 19.79 1.64 14.73
N LEU A 142 20.37 0.96 13.75
CA LEU A 142 19.86 0.87 12.39
C LEU A 142 19.07 -0.42 12.25
N THR A 143 17.81 -0.32 11.84
CA THR A 143 16.92 -1.46 11.61
C THR A 143 16.40 -1.47 10.18
N LEU A 144 16.03 -2.65 9.67
CA LEU A 144 15.38 -2.85 8.39
C LEU A 144 14.30 -3.92 8.56
N SER A 145 13.05 -3.58 8.24
CA SER A 145 11.87 -4.44 8.46
C SER A 145 11.76 -4.93 9.92
N GLY A 146 12.12 -4.08 10.89
CA GLY A 146 12.10 -4.41 12.33
C GLY A 146 13.29 -5.22 12.85
N THR A 147 14.18 -5.69 11.98
CA THR A 147 15.41 -6.41 12.38
C THR A 147 16.58 -5.46 12.49
N VAL A 148 17.38 -5.58 13.55
CA VAL A 148 18.56 -4.74 13.79
C VAL A 148 19.68 -5.12 12.81
N VAL A 149 19.93 -4.26 11.82
CA VAL A 149 21.06 -4.35 10.88
C VAL A 149 22.36 -4.00 11.59
N LYS A 150 22.37 -2.94 12.39
CA LYS A 150 23.56 -2.49 13.10
C LYS A 150 23.21 -1.77 14.39
N GLU A 151 24.04 -1.98 15.41
CA GLU A 151 23.91 -1.35 16.72
C GLU A 151 25.27 -0.79 17.14
N PHE A 152 25.30 0.48 17.55
CA PHE A 152 26.52 1.14 17.99
C PHE A 152 26.60 1.09 19.51
N LYS A 153 27.65 0.44 20.03
CA LYS A 153 27.91 0.38 21.48
C LYS A 153 28.72 1.58 22.00
N LEU A 154 29.40 2.27 21.09
CA LEU A 154 30.21 3.45 21.36
C LEU A 154 29.82 4.54 20.37
N PRO A 155 29.91 5.84 20.75
CA PRO A 155 29.62 6.93 19.84
C PRO A 155 30.43 6.81 18.55
N SER A 156 29.74 6.94 17.41
CA SER A 156 30.39 6.99 16.09
C SER A 156 29.91 8.21 15.30
N PRO A 157 30.37 9.42 15.64
CA PRO A 157 29.76 10.68 15.19
C PRO A 157 29.58 10.77 13.66
N ASN A 158 30.58 10.35 12.88
CA ASN A 158 30.46 10.38 11.42
C ASN A 158 29.45 9.33 10.89
N GLN A 159 29.45 8.12 11.43
CA GLN A 159 28.50 7.09 11.00
C GLN A 159 27.07 7.49 11.36
N GLU A 160 26.87 7.98 12.59
CA GLU A 160 25.58 8.45 13.09
C GLU A 160 25.09 9.71 12.35
N CYS A 161 26.00 10.60 11.94
CA CYS A 161 25.69 11.76 11.11
C CYS A 161 25.11 11.35 9.75
N ILE A 162 25.74 10.38 9.06
CA ILE A 162 25.21 9.85 7.80
C ILE A 162 23.83 9.22 8.00
N LEU A 163 23.67 8.37 9.02
CA LEU A 163 22.41 7.68 9.29
C LEU A 163 21.30 8.67 9.68
N SER A 164 21.62 9.71 10.44
CA SER A 164 20.67 10.76 10.81
C SER A 164 20.27 11.60 9.60
N ALA A 165 21.21 11.88 8.68
CA ALA A 165 20.91 12.60 7.44
C ALA A 165 19.98 11.79 6.52
N PHE A 166 20.22 10.49 6.35
CA PHE A 166 19.29 9.61 5.65
C PHE A 166 17.92 9.59 6.32
N GLN A 167 17.86 9.45 7.65
CA GLN A 167 16.58 9.45 8.38
C GLN A 167 15.81 10.76 8.25
N ALA A 168 16.48 11.90 8.31
CA ALA A 168 15.86 13.22 8.16
C ALA A 168 15.33 13.46 6.73
N ALA A 169 15.95 12.82 5.73
CA ALA A 169 15.56 12.90 4.33
C ALA A 169 14.54 11.82 3.90
N ASP A 170 14.06 10.99 4.82
CA ASP A 170 13.22 9.81 4.54
C ASP A 170 13.88 8.76 3.61
N TRP A 171 15.16 8.49 3.84
CA TRP A 171 15.95 7.44 3.19
C TRP A 171 15.91 7.45 1.64
N PRO A 172 16.26 8.58 0.98
CA PRO A 172 16.38 8.60 -0.48
C PRO A 172 17.52 7.67 -0.94
N PRO A 173 17.58 7.27 -2.22
CA PRO A 173 18.64 6.38 -2.73
C PRO A 173 20.06 6.93 -2.50
N SER A 174 20.21 8.24 -2.40
CA SER A 174 21.47 8.92 -2.11
C SER A 174 21.25 10.24 -1.38
N ILE A 175 22.24 10.64 -0.59
CA ILE A 175 22.36 11.98 0.00
C ILE A 175 23.73 12.57 -0.32
N ASP A 176 23.83 13.89 -0.34
CA ASP A 176 25.13 14.59 -0.33
C ASP A 176 25.88 14.28 0.98
N ASP A 177 27.22 14.37 0.96
CA ASP A 177 28.08 14.13 2.12
C ASP A 177 27.70 15.06 3.28
N PRO A 178 27.06 14.53 4.34
CA PRO A 178 26.58 15.36 5.45
C PRO A 178 27.66 15.62 6.50
N LEU A 179 28.83 14.98 6.35
CA LEU A 179 29.84 14.98 7.39
C LEU A 179 30.56 16.35 7.46
N PRO A 180 30.83 16.90 8.65
CA PRO A 180 31.40 18.24 8.84
C PRO A 180 32.79 18.40 8.22
N PHE A 181 33.01 19.52 7.51
CA PHE A 181 34.31 19.82 6.92
C PHE A 181 35.39 20.02 8.00
N HIS A 182 36.50 19.29 7.87
CA HIS A 182 37.67 19.44 8.72
C HIS A 182 38.92 19.60 7.85
N ALA A 183 39.59 20.76 7.95
CA ALA A 183 40.74 21.10 7.10
C ALA A 183 41.92 20.11 7.20
N GLU A 184 42.00 19.36 8.30
CA GLU A 184 43.04 18.37 8.56
C GLU A 184 42.84 17.04 7.83
N PHE A 185 41.62 16.76 7.34
CA PHE A 185 41.28 15.48 6.72
C PHE A 185 40.81 15.66 5.29
N GLU A 186 41.38 14.86 4.38
CA GLU A 186 40.91 14.80 3.00
C GLU A 186 39.44 14.31 2.96
N PRO A 187 38.49 15.12 2.44
CA PRO A 187 37.05 14.83 2.53
C PRO A 187 36.68 13.45 1.97
N LYS A 188 37.24 13.10 0.82
CA LYS A 188 37.00 11.82 0.12
C LYS A 188 37.47 10.62 0.93
N ARG A 189 38.64 10.72 1.58
CA ARG A 189 39.19 9.63 2.42
C ARG A 189 38.33 9.43 3.66
N ARG A 190 37.98 10.51 4.35
CA ARG A 190 37.11 10.49 5.54
C ARG A 190 35.74 9.87 5.22
N LEU A 191 35.11 10.26 4.11
CA LEU A 191 33.83 9.72 3.69
C LEU A 191 33.93 8.21 3.40
N ASN A 192 34.94 7.80 2.63
CA ASN A 192 35.17 6.39 2.31
C ASN A 192 35.42 5.54 3.57
N ASP A 193 36.24 6.03 4.51
CA ASP A 193 36.49 5.33 5.76
C ASP A 193 35.23 5.21 6.63
N THR A 194 34.36 6.22 6.60
CA THR A 194 33.05 6.19 7.28
C THR A 194 32.11 5.18 6.64
N ILE A 195 32.02 5.13 5.30
CA ILE A 195 31.22 4.14 4.55
C ILE A 195 31.71 2.71 4.83
N LYS A 196 33.03 2.49 4.81
CA LYS A 196 33.63 1.20 5.24
C LYS A 196 33.29 0.88 6.68
N GLY A 197 33.22 1.90 7.54
CA GLY A 197 32.76 1.78 8.92
C GLY A 197 31.33 1.26 8.98
N LEU A 198 30.40 1.91 8.25
CA LEU A 198 28.98 1.55 8.18
C LEU A 198 28.73 0.11 7.72
N ASN A 199 29.46 -0.35 6.71
CA ASN A 199 29.34 -1.72 6.19
C ASN A 199 29.97 -2.78 7.10
N ARG A 200 30.96 -2.42 7.92
CA ARG A 200 31.61 -3.36 8.84
C ARG A 200 30.74 -3.64 10.06
N ASN A 201 30.84 -4.86 10.60
CA ASN A 201 30.16 -5.28 11.84
C ASN A 201 28.64 -5.06 11.83
N GLN A 202 28.00 -5.13 10.65
CA GLN A 202 26.56 -5.31 10.61
C GLN A 202 26.22 -6.69 11.19
N LYS A 203 25.17 -6.74 12.01
CA LYS A 203 24.62 -8.00 12.54
C LYS A 203 23.86 -8.76 11.46
N ASP A 204 23.30 -8.02 10.51
CA ASP A 204 22.53 -8.52 9.39
C ASP A 204 22.88 -7.69 8.15
N ALA A 205 23.54 -8.33 7.18
CA ALA A 205 24.20 -7.66 6.07
C ALA A 205 23.25 -7.31 4.91
N ARG A 206 22.01 -6.93 5.20
CA ARG A 206 20.97 -6.59 4.21
C ARG A 206 21.06 -5.17 3.65
N ILE A 207 21.89 -4.30 4.22
CA ILE A 207 22.10 -2.93 3.74
C ILE A 207 23.56 -2.75 3.36
N ARG A 208 23.82 -2.25 2.17
CA ARG A 208 25.16 -1.82 1.74
C ARG A 208 25.17 -0.32 1.51
N PHE A 209 26.16 0.37 2.07
CA PHE A 209 26.45 1.77 1.80
C PHE A 209 27.58 1.88 0.78
N CYS A 210 27.45 2.80 -0.17
CA CYS A 210 28.41 3.04 -1.25
C CYS A 210 28.68 4.54 -1.38
N GLY A 211 29.85 4.89 -1.91
CA GLY A 211 30.12 6.26 -2.36
C GLY A 211 29.73 6.40 -3.84
N ASP A 212 29.47 7.62 -4.29
CA ASP A 212 29.19 7.95 -5.70
C ASP A 212 30.43 7.91 -6.61
N GLY A 213 31.60 7.59 -6.07
CA GLY A 213 32.90 7.59 -6.75
C GLY A 213 33.60 8.96 -6.79
N THR A 214 32.85 10.06 -6.61
CA THR A 214 33.41 11.42 -6.53
C THR A 214 33.88 11.73 -5.12
N GLY A 215 33.21 11.18 -4.11
CA GLY A 215 33.45 11.48 -2.69
C GLY A 215 32.56 12.59 -2.16
N CYS A 216 31.47 12.92 -2.88
CA CYS A 216 30.54 13.99 -2.52
C CYS A 216 29.17 13.47 -2.08
N ALA A 217 28.87 12.19 -2.30
CA ALA A 217 27.58 11.61 -1.93
C ALA A 217 27.71 10.18 -1.40
N VAL A 218 26.73 9.80 -0.59
CA VAL A 218 26.56 8.46 -0.02
C VAL A 218 25.28 7.87 -0.58
N LEU A 219 25.37 6.63 -1.04
CA LEU A 219 24.26 5.82 -1.52
C LEU A 219 24.05 4.65 -0.57
N TRP A 220 22.85 4.09 -0.59
CA TRP A 220 22.55 2.81 0.04
C TRP A 220 21.75 1.91 -0.91
N GLU A 221 21.92 0.60 -0.75
CA GLU A 221 21.17 -0.42 -1.48
C GLU A 221 20.87 -1.61 -0.57
N LEU A 222 19.85 -2.38 -0.95
CA LEU A 222 19.63 -3.71 -0.39
C LEU A 222 20.71 -4.66 -0.94
N ALA A 223 21.30 -5.46 -0.07
CA ALA A 223 22.44 -6.34 -0.40
C ALA A 223 22.04 -7.76 -0.85
#